data_AF-A0A0U1L1X1-F1
#
_entry.id   AF-A0A0U1L1X1-F1
#
_cell.length_a   1.000
_cell.length_b   1.000
_cell.length_c   1.000
_cell.angle_alpha   90.00
_cell.angle_beta   90.00
_cell.angle_gamma   90.00
#
_symmetry.space_group_name_H-M   'P 1'
#
loop_
_entity.id
_entity.type
_entity.pdbx_description
1 polymer ?
#
loop_
_entity_poly.entity_id
_entity_poly.type
_entity_poly.pdbx_seq_one_letter_code
_entity_poly.pdbx_strand_id
1 'polypeptide(L)'
;MKNIELTKEEQQLAVENIKSYFFTEKEESITDLSAILLLDFILENIGPLIYNQAIKDAHFFMGEKLDDLFSLEKSTVQSKIRQPLNSSHKR
;
A
#
# COMPACT_ATOMS: atom_id res chain seq x y z
N MET A 1 -11.42 -4.33 10.45
CA MET A 1 -10.32 -4.27 9.45
C MET A 1 -10.18 -5.67 8.87
N LYS A 2 -9.83 -5.81 7.59
CA LYS A 2 -9.68 -7.13 6.98
C LYS A 2 -8.32 -7.69 7.42
N ASN A 3 -8.31 -8.86 8.04
CA ASN A 3 -7.06 -9.51 8.42
C ASN A 3 -6.32 -9.94 7.15
N ILE A 4 -4.99 -9.97 7.22
CA ILE A 4 -4.17 -10.55 6.16
C ILE A 4 -4.37 -12.06 6.26
N GLU A 5 -5.00 -12.63 5.24
CA GLU A 5 -5.30 -14.06 5.16
C GLU A 5 -4.40 -14.69 4.11
N LEU A 6 -3.68 -15.73 4.51
CA LEU A 6 -2.87 -16.56 3.62
C LEU A 6 -3.67 -17.79 3.20
N THR A 7 -3.40 -18.30 2.00
CA THR A 7 -3.86 -19.65 1.64
C THR A 7 -3.14 -20.70 2.48
N LYS A 8 -3.65 -21.94 2.49
CA LYS A 8 -3.00 -23.04 3.23
C LYS A 8 -1.59 -23.31 2.70
N GLU A 9 -1.42 -23.20 1.38
CA GLU A 9 -0.15 -23.40 0.71
C GLU A 9 0.84 -22.29 1.06
N GLU A 10 0.40 -21.03 1.09
CA GLU A 10 1.21 -19.88 1.50
C GLU A 10 1.61 -19.98 2.98
N GLN A 11 0.69 -20.41 3.84
CA GLN A 11 0.96 -20.61 5.26
C GLN A 11 2.00 -21.71 5.48
N GLN A 12 1.87 -22.86 4.81
CA GLN A 12 2.86 -23.94 4.89
C GLN A 12 4.23 -23.48 4.38
N LEU A 13 4.27 -22.77 3.26
CA LEU A 13 5.52 -22.23 2.72
C LEU A 13 6.17 -21.26 3.71
N ALA A 14 5.39 -20.37 4.32
CA ALA A 14 5.89 -19.43 5.32
C ALA A 14 6.44 -20.14 6.57
N VAL A 15 5.74 -21.17 7.06
CA VAL A 15 6.20 -21.99 8.19
C VAL A 15 7.53 -22.68 7.88
N GLU A 16 7.67 -23.29 6.70
CA GLU A 16 8.93 -23.94 6.30
C GLU A 16 10.07 -22.93 6.11
N ASN A 17 9.78 -21.73 5.58
CA ASN A 17 10.77 -20.65 5.48
C ASN A 17 11.23 -20.18 6.87
N ILE A 18 10.31 -20.03 7.82
CA ILE A 18 10.64 -19.66 9.20
C ILE A 18 11.52 -20.73 9.84
N LYS A 19 11.15 -22.01 9.73
CA LYS A 19 11.96 -23.13 10.23
C LYS A 19 13.35 -23.16 9.61
N SER A 20 13.42 -22.98 8.29
CA SER A 20 14.69 -22.96 7.56
C SER A 20 15.59 -21.83 8.04
N TYR A 21 15.04 -20.63 8.23
CA TYR A 21 15.78 -19.48 8.75
C TYR A 21 16.38 -19.75 10.14
N PHE A 22 15.61 -20.33 11.06
CA PHE A 22 16.14 -20.69 12.39
C PHE A 22 17.23 -21.76 12.29
N PHE A 23 17.06 -22.75 11.42
CA PHE A 23 18.07 -23.77 11.23
C PHE A 23 19.36 -23.19 10.62
N THR A 24 19.27 -22.32 9.62
CA THR A 24 20.46 -21.78 8.93
C THR A 24 21.16 -20.68 9.72
N GLU A 25 20.41 -19.77 10.35
CA GLU A 25 20.98 -18.58 10.99
C GLU A 25 21.22 -18.76 12.50
N LYS A 26 20.53 -19.71 13.12
CA LYS A 26 20.60 -19.95 14.58
C LYS A 26 21.06 -21.36 14.95
N GLU A 27 21.29 -22.24 13.97
CA GLU A 27 21.54 -23.67 14.18
C GLU A 27 20.46 -24.33 15.06
N GLU A 28 19.26 -23.75 15.06
CA GLU A 28 18.15 -24.14 15.94
C GLU A 28 17.03 -24.78 15.12
N SER A 29 16.62 -25.99 15.53
CA SER A 29 15.44 -26.64 14.95
C SER A 29 14.21 -26.31 15.78
N ILE A 30 13.27 -25.59 15.18
CA ILE A 30 11.98 -25.27 15.82
C ILE A 30 10.86 -26.15 15.27
N THR A 31 9.84 -26.38 16.10
CA THR A 31 8.67 -27.16 15.71
C THR A 31 7.73 -26.38 14.80
N ASP A 32 6.88 -27.08 14.04
CA ASP A 32 5.84 -26.46 13.22
C ASP A 32 4.93 -25.55 14.04
N LEU A 33 4.56 -25.96 15.27
CA LEU A 33 3.74 -25.15 16.16
C LEU A 33 4.44 -23.82 16.52
N SER A 34 5.73 -23.87 16.83
CA SER A 34 6.51 -22.67 17.16
C SER A 34 6.58 -21.72 15.96
N ALA A 35 6.79 -22.25 14.76
CA ALA A 35 6.83 -21.48 13.53
C ALA A 35 5.46 -20.88 13.17
N ILE A 36 4.37 -21.63 13.37
CA ILE A 36 3.00 -21.14 13.19
C ILE A 36 2.70 -19.99 14.15
N LEU A 37 3.01 -20.12 15.44
CA LEU A 37 2.78 -19.04 16.42
C LEU A 37 3.59 -17.78 16.08
N LEU A 38 4.81 -17.93 15.59
CA LEU A 38 5.60 -16.80 15.12
C LEU A 38 4.99 -16.17 13.87
N LEU A 39 4.52 -16.97 12.91
CA LEU A 39 3.82 -16.48 11.73
C LEU A 39 2.56 -15.71 12.11
N ASP A 40 1.75 -16.22 13.03
CA ASP A 40 0.55 -15.57 13.54
C ASP A 40 0.89 -14.22 14.16
N PHE A 41 1.92 -14.16 15.01
CA PHE A 41 2.43 -12.91 15.58
C PHE A 41 2.82 -11.89 14.50
N ILE A 42 3.56 -12.34 13.47
CA ILE A 42 3.96 -11.49 12.34
C ILE A 42 2.74 -10.97 11.60
N LEU A 43 1.78 -11.83 11.27
CA LEU A 43 0.58 -11.44 10.52
C LEU A 43 -0.31 -10.47 11.30
N GLU A 44 -0.41 -10.61 12.61
CA GLU A 44 -1.23 -9.75 13.46
C GLU A 44 -0.56 -8.38 13.71
N ASN A 45 0.74 -8.35 13.99
CA ASN A 45 1.41 -7.15 14.50
C ASN A 45 2.24 -6.42 13.43
N ILE A 46 2.89 -7.16 12.53
CA ILE A 46 3.82 -6.62 11.53
C ILE A 46 3.14 -6.51 10.16
N GLY A 47 2.30 -7.47 9.81
CA GLY A 47 1.58 -7.53 8.55
C GLY A 47 0.85 -6.23 8.20
N PRO A 48 0.04 -5.64 9.11
CA PRO A 48 -0.67 -4.39 8.83
C PRO A 48 0.26 -3.21 8.56
N LEU A 49 1.45 -3.18 9.17
CA LEU A 49 2.43 -2.12 8.92
C LEU A 49 2.95 -2.18 7.48
N ILE A 50 3.32 -3.38 7.04
CA ILE A 50 3.80 -3.63 5.66
C ILE A 50 2.68 -3.35 4.66
N TYR A 51 1.48 -3.88 4.90
CA TYR A 51 0.34 -3.71 4.01
C TYR A 51 -0.02 -2.22 3.84
N ASN A 52 -0.07 -1.47 4.94
CA ASN A 52 -0.38 -0.03 4.89
C ASN A 52 0.70 0.76 4.14
N GLN A 53 1.97 0.38 4.27
CA GLN A 53 3.03 1.00 3.48
C GLN A 53 2.86 0.69 1.99
N ALA A 54 2.59 -0.56 1.63
CA ALA A 54 2.34 -0.96 0.24
C ALA A 54 1.16 -0.19 -0.38
N ILE A 55 0.09 0.06 0.37
CA ILE A 55 -1.04 0.87 -0.10
C ILE A 55 -0.64 2.33 -0.34
N LYS A 56 0.19 2.92 0.55
CA LYS A 56 0.69 4.29 0.35
C LYS A 56 1.56 4.40 -0.89
N ASP A 57 2.45 3.42 -1.11
CA ASP A 57 3.34 3.38 -2.27
C ASP A 57 2.52 3.25 -3.56
N ALA A 58 1.51 2.36 -3.58
CA ALA A 58 0.60 2.21 -4.71
C ALA A 58 -0.21 3.49 -4.98
N HIS A 59 -0.68 4.16 -3.93
CA HIS A 59 -1.39 5.43 -4.06
C HIS A 59 -0.50 6.52 -4.64
N PHE A 60 0.75 6.64 -4.18
CA PHE A 60 1.72 7.59 -4.70
C PHE A 60 1.98 7.34 -6.20
N PHE A 61 2.30 6.10 -6.57
CA PHE A 61 2.54 5.71 -7.96
C PHE A 61 1.35 6.02 -8.87
N MET A 62 0.13 5.73 -8.41
CA MET A 62 -1.08 6.03 -9.17
C MET A 62 -1.32 7.54 -9.28
N GLY A 63 -1.01 8.31 -8.24
CA GLY A 63 -1.07 9.76 -8.24
C GLY A 63 -0.21 10.37 -9.35
N GLU A 64 1.04 9.93 -9.48
CA GLU A 64 1.92 10.38 -10.57
C GLU A 64 1.33 10.07 -11.96
N LYS A 65 0.70 8.90 -12.13
CA LYS A 65 0.06 8.52 -13.40
C LYS A 65 -1.20 9.33 -13.69
N LEU A 66 -1.93 9.75 -12.66
CA LEU A 66 -3.07 10.65 -12.81
C LEU A 66 -2.61 12.05 -13.21
N ASP A 67 -1.53 12.57 -12.62
CA ASP A 67 -0.95 13.85 -13.00
C ASP A 67 -0.46 13.84 -14.46
N ASP A 68 0.21 12.75 -14.87
CA ASP A 68 0.58 12.51 -16.27
C ASP A 68 -0.65 12.60 -17.19
N LEU A 69 -1.79 12.03 -16.78
CA LEU A 69 -3.03 12.07 -17.56
C LEU A 69 -3.62 13.48 -17.65
N PHE A 70 -3.66 14.24 -16.55
CA PHE A 70 -4.14 15.62 -16.55
C PHE A 70 -3.28 16.56 -17.39
N SER A 71 -1.99 16.25 -17.59
CA SER A 71 -1.14 17.01 -18.50
C SER A 71 -1.62 17.00 -19.96
N LEU A 72 -2.45 16.02 -20.34
CA LEU A 72 -3.04 15.92 -21.68
C LEU A 72 -4.30 16.78 -21.85
N GLU A 73 -4.82 17.38 -20.77
CA GLU A 73 -6.03 18.21 -20.81
C GLU A 73 -5.84 19.40 -21.75
N LYS A 74 -6.78 19.57 -22.69
CA LYS A 74 -6.78 20.72 -23.61
C LYS A 74 -7.56 21.86 -22.98
N SER A 75 -6.89 22.99 -22.74
CA SER A 75 -7.58 24.24 -22.40
C SER A 75 -8.57 24.63 -23.49
N THR A 76 -9.86 24.64 -23.16
CA THR A 76 -10.90 25.20 -24.03
C THR A 76 -11.01 26.71 -23.80
N VAL A 77 -11.26 27.48 -24.86
CA VAL A 77 -11.24 28.97 -24.88
C VAL A 77 -12.27 29.61 -23.92
N GLN A 78 -13.20 28.84 -23.36
CA GLN A 78 -14.32 29.35 -22.56
C GLN A 78 -13.93 29.84 -21.14
N SER A 79 -12.74 29.48 -20.62
CA SER A 79 -12.29 29.93 -19.29
C SER A 79 -11.81 31.39 -19.25
N LYS A 80 -11.53 32.03 -20.40
CA LYS A 80 -11.07 33.43 -20.47
C LYS A 80 -12.19 34.48 -20.53
N ILE A 81 -13.46 34.10 -20.74
CA ILE A 81 -14.55 35.05 -21.05
C ILE A 81 -15.40 35.44 -19.82
N ARG A 82 -15.14 34.89 -18.62
CA ARG A 82 -15.87 35.26 -17.39
C ARG A 82 -15.07 36.17 -16.45
N GLN A 83 -14.78 37.39 -16.90
CA GLN A 83 -14.79 38.55 -16.02
C GLN A 83 -15.64 39.64 -16.70
N PRO A 84 -16.95 39.76 -16.38
CA PRO A 84 -17.70 40.95 -16.74
C PRO A 84 -17.24 42.14 -15.88
N LEU A 85 -17.10 43.27 -16.56
CA LEU A 85 -16.83 44.61 -16.01
C LEU A 85 -17.62 44.88 -14.72
N ASN A 86 -16.92 45.18 -13.63
CA ASN A 86 -17.46 46.06 -12.60
C ASN A 86 -17.20 47.51 -13.03
N SER A 87 -18.05 48.04 -13.89
CA SER A 87 -18.28 49.48 -13.96
C SER A 87 -19.36 49.87 -12.94
N SER A 88 -19.07 50.94 -12.20
CA SER A 88 -20.00 51.83 -11.48
C SER A 88 -20.22 51.57 -10.00
N HIS A 89 -19.45 52.26 -9.16
CA HIS A 89 -19.98 52.96 -7.99
C HIS A 89 -19.35 54.35 -7.87
N LYS A 90 -20.10 55.35 -8.35
CA LYS A 90 -20.26 56.72 -7.81
C LYS A 90 -19.00 57.48 -7.37
N ARG A 91 -18.63 58.48 -8.17
CA ARG A 91 -18.70 59.89 -7.76
C ARG A 91 -18.70 60.80 -8.98
#